data_AF-A0AAU1CM80-F1
#
_entry.id   AF-A0AAU1CM80-F1
#
_cell.length_a   1.000
_cell.length_b   1.000
_cell.length_c   1.000
_cell.angle_alpha   90.00
_cell.angle_beta   90.00
_cell.angle_gamma   90.00
#
_symmetry.space_group_name_H-M   'P 1'
#
loop_
_entity.id
_entity.type
_entity.pdbx_description
1 polymer ?
#
loop_
_entity_poly.entity_id
_entity_poly.type
_entity_poly.pdbx_seq_one_letter_code
_entity_poly.pdbx_strand_id
1 'polypeptide(L)'
;MSLALSAEPASAGPEDQPFTFAVIGDMPYGDAQAAEFPKVVAQINADPDVQLVGHLGDIKSGSSVCSDEYFHLIRSQFDTFKDPLVYTPGDNEWTDCHRPSAGPYNPLERLAAIREVFFPRPGWTLGQHSVRVTSGVGTGHPENVTYRRAGVAFAAVHIVGSNNGMAPWTGSTAPTPEQAAEVRGRTAATVQSIHDTFDKARRNHNKAVALLTQADMFDPTVKDAAFADYDAFQPIVRTIADESARFSGPVYLFNGDSHAYNSDKPLDTGSTWLSFYGIKAAAPNLSRVTVDGSSNGTNYLKVTVHPGSEQVLTWTRVPFAF
;
A
#
# COMPACT_ATOMS: atom_id res chain seq x y z
N MET A 1 -15.23 -12.02 54.54
CA MET A 1 -14.01 -12.39 53.77
C MET A 1 -14.40 -12.36 52.30
N SER A 2 -14.02 -11.30 51.60
CA SER A 2 -14.25 -11.17 50.15
C SER A 2 -13.07 -11.80 49.44
N LEU A 3 -13.30 -12.86 48.66
CA LEU A 3 -12.29 -13.48 47.81
C LEU A 3 -12.16 -12.63 46.54
N ALA A 4 -11.05 -11.89 46.44
CA ALA A 4 -10.64 -11.28 45.18
C ALA A 4 -10.07 -12.39 44.29
N LEU A 5 -10.74 -12.68 43.17
CA LEU A 5 -10.13 -13.44 42.08
C LEU A 5 -9.11 -12.52 41.39
N SER A 6 -7.83 -12.79 41.61
CA SER A 6 -6.77 -12.27 40.75
C SER A 6 -6.90 -12.92 39.38
N ALA A 7 -7.28 -12.14 38.38
CA ALA A 7 -7.18 -12.56 36.99
C ALA A 7 -5.69 -12.66 36.62
N GLU A 8 -5.21 -13.86 36.33
CA GLU A 8 -3.88 -14.04 35.74
C GLU A 8 -3.84 -13.38 34.36
N PRO A 9 -2.72 -12.72 33.98
CA PRO A 9 -2.58 -12.14 32.67
C PRO A 9 -2.63 -13.26 31.63
N ALA A 10 -3.52 -13.12 30.64
CA ALA A 10 -3.60 -14.03 29.52
C ALA A 10 -2.22 -14.10 28.84
N SER A 11 -1.65 -15.30 28.78
CA SER A 11 -0.44 -15.57 28.01
C SER A 11 -0.69 -15.21 26.55
N ALA A 12 0.13 -14.31 26.00
CA ALA A 12 0.13 -13.93 24.59
C ALA A 12 0.27 -15.20 23.73
N GLY A 13 -0.65 -15.41 22.79
CA GLY A 13 -0.60 -16.56 21.89
C GLY A 13 0.61 -16.49 20.94
N PRO A 14 0.93 -17.57 20.20
CA PRO A 14 1.98 -17.53 19.16
C PRO A 14 1.75 -16.43 18.11
N GLU A 15 0.49 -16.00 17.92
CA GLU A 15 0.10 -14.90 17.02
C GLU A 15 0.40 -13.49 17.55
N ASP A 16 0.85 -13.35 18.80
CA ASP A 16 1.11 -12.07 19.48
C ASP A 16 2.62 -11.78 19.65
N GLN A 17 3.49 -12.49 18.91
CA GLN A 17 4.93 -12.23 18.94
C GLN A 17 5.28 -11.00 18.09
N PRO A 18 6.24 -10.15 18.53
CA PRO A 18 6.79 -9.10 17.70
C PRO A 18 7.31 -9.66 16.37
N PHE A 19 7.14 -8.91 15.29
CA PHE A 19 7.73 -9.24 14.00
C PHE A 19 8.12 -7.97 13.25
N THR A 20 9.03 -8.11 12.29
CA THR A 20 9.43 -7.01 11.42
C THR A 20 9.03 -7.31 9.98
N PHE A 21 8.63 -6.28 9.26
CA PHE A 21 8.41 -6.32 7.82
C PHE A 21 9.18 -5.19 7.13
N ALA A 22 9.60 -5.46 5.89
CA ALA A 22 10.19 -4.45 5.03
C ALA A 22 9.10 -3.81 4.17
N VAL A 23 9.22 -2.51 3.89
CA VAL A 23 8.37 -1.80 2.92
C VAL A 23 9.26 -1.10 1.91
N ILE A 24 8.94 -1.30 0.63
CA ILE A 24 9.51 -0.64 -0.54
C ILE A 24 8.38 -0.21 -1.48
N GLY A 25 8.67 0.68 -2.41
CA GLY A 25 7.75 1.19 -3.42
C GLY A 25 8.53 2.02 -4.42
N ASP A 26 7.92 2.32 -5.57
CA ASP A 26 8.52 3.23 -6.56
C ASP A 26 9.91 2.79 -7.03
N MET A 27 10.13 1.47 -7.08
CA MET A 27 11.37 0.86 -7.54
C MET A 27 11.08 -0.52 -8.11
N PRO A 28 11.81 -0.93 -9.16
CA PRO A 28 12.91 -0.20 -9.81
C PRO A 28 12.46 0.82 -10.86
N TYR A 29 13.05 2.02 -10.86
CA TYR A 29 12.86 3.04 -11.90
C TYR A 29 14.03 3.10 -12.88
N GLY A 30 13.73 2.78 -14.15
CA GLY A 30 14.69 2.76 -15.24
C GLY A 30 15.64 1.56 -15.19
N ASP A 31 16.39 1.39 -16.27
CA ASP A 31 17.18 0.17 -16.51
C ASP A 31 18.26 -0.06 -15.44
N ALA A 32 18.86 1.02 -14.93
CA ALA A 32 19.88 0.94 -13.89
C ALA A 32 19.31 0.34 -12.60
N GLN A 33 18.18 0.86 -12.09
CA GLN A 33 17.56 0.28 -10.91
C GLN A 33 17.03 -1.12 -11.18
N ALA A 34 16.51 -1.41 -12.37
CA ALA A 34 16.01 -2.75 -12.72
C ALA A 34 17.12 -3.80 -12.68
N ALA A 35 18.34 -3.44 -13.12
CA ALA A 35 19.53 -4.27 -13.02
C ALA A 35 20.02 -4.45 -11.57
N GLU A 36 19.82 -3.44 -10.73
CA GLU A 36 20.25 -3.42 -9.32
C GLU A 36 19.21 -3.99 -8.34
N PHE A 37 17.95 -4.11 -8.75
CA PHE A 37 16.85 -4.62 -7.92
C PHE A 37 17.13 -6.00 -7.31
N PRO A 38 17.79 -6.97 -7.98
CA PRO A 38 18.22 -8.20 -7.33
C PRO A 38 19.10 -7.99 -6.09
N LYS A 39 19.91 -6.92 -6.04
CA LYS A 39 20.71 -6.57 -4.85
C LYS A 39 19.84 -5.99 -3.73
N VAL A 40 18.80 -5.22 -4.05
CA VAL A 40 17.75 -4.79 -3.09
C VAL A 40 17.12 -6.01 -2.44
N VAL A 41 16.62 -6.96 -3.26
CA VAL A 41 15.99 -8.19 -2.77
C VAL A 41 16.96 -9.02 -1.93
N ALA A 42 18.22 -9.15 -2.37
CA ALA A 42 19.24 -9.89 -1.63
C ALA A 42 19.55 -9.27 -0.26
N GLN A 43 19.60 -7.93 -0.15
CA GLN A 43 19.82 -7.25 1.11
C GLN A 43 18.64 -7.43 2.07
N ILE A 44 17.40 -7.30 1.59
CA ILE A 44 16.20 -7.54 2.41
C ILE A 44 16.16 -9.01 2.88
N ASN A 45 16.46 -9.96 1.99
CA ASN A 45 16.55 -11.39 2.30
C ASN A 45 17.69 -11.76 3.28
N ALA A 46 18.64 -10.86 3.52
CA ALA A 46 19.75 -11.05 4.44
C ALA A 46 19.47 -10.46 5.84
N ASP A 47 18.43 -9.63 5.97
CA ASP A 47 17.99 -9.09 7.25
C ASP A 47 17.20 -10.17 8.03
N PRO A 48 17.76 -10.75 9.11
CA PRO A 48 17.15 -11.88 9.81
C PRO A 48 15.87 -11.52 10.58
N ASP A 49 15.58 -10.23 10.76
CA ASP A 49 14.38 -9.80 11.49
C ASP A 49 13.15 -9.71 10.58
N VAL A 50 13.37 -9.49 9.27
CA VAL A 50 12.31 -9.34 8.28
C VAL A 50 11.61 -10.68 8.07
N GLN A 51 10.28 -10.65 8.10
CA GLN A 51 9.44 -11.85 7.98
C GLN A 51 8.25 -11.65 7.02
N LEU A 52 8.22 -10.53 6.30
CA LEU A 52 7.22 -10.10 5.34
C LEU A 52 7.77 -8.88 4.58
N VAL A 53 7.42 -8.75 3.30
CA VAL A 53 7.74 -7.58 2.48
C VAL A 53 6.45 -6.99 1.92
N GLY A 54 6.30 -5.67 1.97
CA GLY A 54 5.27 -4.91 1.28
C GLY A 54 5.88 -4.11 0.12
N HIS A 55 5.34 -4.25 -1.09
CA HIS A 55 5.68 -3.41 -2.23
C HIS A 55 4.49 -2.53 -2.62
N LEU A 56 4.69 -1.21 -2.52
CA LEU A 56 3.65 -0.19 -2.65
C LEU A 56 3.41 0.25 -4.09
N GLY A 57 3.54 -0.64 -5.07
CA GLY A 57 3.36 -0.28 -6.49
C GLY A 57 4.57 0.43 -7.10
N ASP A 58 4.39 0.84 -8.35
CA ASP A 58 5.40 1.56 -9.13
C ASP A 58 6.71 0.75 -9.28
N ILE A 59 6.58 -0.43 -9.88
CA ILE A 59 7.69 -1.31 -10.28
C ILE A 59 8.38 -0.86 -11.58
N LYS A 60 8.00 0.30 -12.13
CA LYS A 60 8.64 1.01 -13.23
C LYS A 60 8.38 2.51 -13.11
N SER A 61 9.19 3.33 -13.80
CA SER A 61 8.83 4.73 -13.98
C SER A 61 7.66 4.88 -14.95
N GLY A 62 6.92 5.99 -14.87
CA GLY A 62 5.85 6.32 -15.83
C GLY A 62 6.31 6.57 -17.27
N SER A 63 7.61 6.46 -17.56
CA SER A 63 8.20 6.61 -18.89
C SER A 63 8.84 5.33 -19.44
N SER A 64 9.03 4.29 -18.62
CA SER A 64 9.48 2.97 -19.09
C SER A 64 8.34 2.22 -19.79
N VAL A 65 8.69 1.35 -20.74
CA VAL A 65 7.70 0.56 -21.51
C VAL A 65 6.95 -0.42 -20.61
N CYS A 66 5.62 -0.54 -20.80
CA CYS A 66 4.76 -1.46 -20.07
C CYS A 66 4.66 -2.83 -20.77
N SER A 67 5.79 -3.40 -21.20
CA SER A 67 5.79 -4.65 -21.97
C SER A 67 5.58 -5.87 -21.07
N ASP A 68 5.08 -6.97 -21.65
CA ASP A 68 4.90 -8.23 -20.93
C ASP A 68 6.25 -8.78 -20.45
N GLU A 69 7.32 -8.61 -21.25
CA GLU A 69 8.68 -8.99 -20.87
C GLU A 69 9.14 -8.26 -19.61
N TYR A 70 8.79 -6.97 -19.47
CA TYR A 70 9.13 -6.21 -18.27
C TYR A 70 8.37 -6.72 -17.04
N PHE A 71 7.07 -6.98 -17.16
CA PHE A 71 6.29 -7.54 -16.06
C PHE A 71 6.81 -8.92 -15.64
N HIS A 72 7.16 -9.79 -16.59
CA HIS A 72 7.76 -11.09 -16.28
C HIS A 72 9.17 -10.96 -15.67
N LEU A 73 9.97 -9.98 -16.09
CA LEU A 73 11.27 -9.69 -15.46
C LEU A 73 11.08 -9.33 -13.98
N ILE A 74 10.25 -8.33 -13.66
CA ILE A 74 10.01 -7.94 -12.26
C ILE A 74 9.40 -9.08 -11.48
N ARG A 75 8.46 -9.83 -12.08
CA ARG A 75 7.87 -11.02 -11.45
C ARG A 75 8.93 -12.04 -11.05
N SER A 76 9.89 -12.33 -11.93
CA SER A 76 10.98 -13.26 -11.63
C SER A 76 11.86 -12.77 -10.46
N GLN A 77 12.02 -11.46 -10.32
CA GLN A 77 12.75 -10.86 -9.19
C GLN A 77 11.92 -10.93 -7.90
N PHE A 78 10.61 -10.67 -7.96
CA PHE A 78 9.70 -10.81 -6.83
C PHE A 78 9.65 -12.25 -6.29
N ASP A 79 9.74 -13.25 -7.17
CA ASP A 79 9.81 -14.67 -6.78
C ASP A 79 11.13 -15.04 -6.06
N THR A 80 12.11 -14.13 -6.01
CA THR A 80 13.37 -14.34 -5.27
C THR A 80 13.35 -13.81 -3.83
N PHE A 81 12.30 -13.09 -3.42
CA PHE A 81 12.09 -12.80 -1.99
C PHE A 81 11.92 -14.12 -1.23
N LYS A 82 12.68 -14.30 -0.16
CA LYS A 82 12.55 -15.46 0.73
C LYS A 82 11.27 -15.35 1.54
N ASP A 83 11.00 -14.19 2.10
CA ASP A 83 9.80 -13.91 2.88
C ASP A 83 8.55 -13.70 1.99
N PRO A 84 7.33 -13.83 2.56
CA PRO A 84 6.11 -13.46 1.86
C PRO A 84 6.17 -12.02 1.33
N LEU A 85 5.78 -11.81 0.08
CA LEU A 85 5.66 -10.50 -0.55
C LEU A 85 4.19 -10.16 -0.82
N VAL A 86 3.72 -9.07 -0.22
CA VAL A 86 2.44 -8.43 -0.54
C VAL A 86 2.71 -7.28 -1.49
N TYR A 87 2.08 -7.30 -2.66
CA TYR A 87 2.21 -6.26 -3.70
C TYR A 87 0.85 -5.62 -3.96
N THR A 88 0.82 -4.30 -4.08
CA THR A 88 -0.31 -3.55 -4.64
C THR A 88 0.18 -2.80 -5.89
N PRO A 89 -0.60 -2.72 -6.98
CA PRO A 89 -0.19 -1.97 -8.18
C PRO A 89 -0.13 -0.45 -7.95
N GLY A 90 0.74 0.21 -8.71
CA GLY A 90 0.80 1.68 -8.86
C GLY A 90 0.26 2.16 -10.20
N ASP A 91 0.29 3.47 -10.47
CA ASP A 91 -0.17 4.02 -11.76
C ASP A 91 0.79 3.71 -12.90
N ASN A 92 2.09 3.59 -12.63
CA ASN A 92 3.09 3.41 -13.67
C ASN A 92 2.97 2.09 -14.43
N GLU A 93 2.46 1.04 -13.81
CA GLU A 93 2.36 -0.28 -14.44
C GLU A 93 1.17 -0.46 -15.35
N TRP A 94 0.19 0.45 -15.33
CA TRP A 94 -1.01 0.27 -16.14
C TRP A 94 -1.67 1.59 -16.54
N THR A 95 -2.04 2.48 -15.62
CA THR A 95 -2.72 3.73 -16.00
C THR A 95 -1.82 4.59 -16.88
N ASP A 96 -0.55 4.76 -16.53
CA ASP A 96 0.39 5.56 -17.32
C ASP A 96 0.84 4.91 -18.63
N CYS A 97 0.48 3.66 -18.88
CA CYS A 97 0.89 2.95 -20.08
C CYS A 97 0.29 3.51 -21.37
N HIS A 98 -0.72 4.38 -21.28
CA HIS A 98 -1.21 5.15 -22.43
C HIS A 98 -0.19 6.16 -22.97
N ARG A 99 0.84 6.51 -22.18
CA ARG A 99 1.83 7.53 -22.56
C ARG A 99 2.68 7.03 -23.73
N PRO A 100 3.05 7.90 -24.69
CA PRO A 100 3.86 7.49 -25.85
C PRO A 100 5.19 6.81 -25.48
N SER A 101 5.86 7.27 -24.41
CA SER A 101 7.11 6.66 -23.92
C SER A 101 6.91 5.28 -23.29
N ALA A 102 5.71 5.00 -22.76
CA ALA A 102 5.39 3.77 -22.07
C ALA A 102 4.88 2.64 -23.00
N GLY A 103 4.83 2.85 -24.32
CA GLY A 103 4.47 1.83 -25.30
C GLY A 103 3.02 1.92 -25.82
N PRO A 104 2.49 3.15 -25.93
CA PRO A 104 1.06 3.55 -25.90
C PRO A 104 0.05 2.39 -25.80
N TYR A 105 0.10 1.64 -24.69
CA TYR A 105 -0.80 0.51 -24.45
C TYR A 105 -2.17 1.00 -24.00
N ASN A 106 -3.17 0.12 -24.09
CA ASN A 106 -4.46 0.33 -23.44
C ASN A 106 -4.31 0.04 -21.93
N PRO A 107 -4.54 1.01 -21.03
CA PRO A 107 -4.38 0.80 -19.59
C PRO A 107 -5.20 -0.34 -18.99
N LEU A 108 -6.43 -0.57 -19.46
CA LEU A 108 -7.28 -1.65 -18.92
C LEU A 108 -6.79 -3.03 -19.33
N GLU A 109 -6.18 -3.12 -20.49
CA GLU A 109 -5.51 -4.35 -20.94
C GLU A 109 -4.24 -4.58 -20.13
N ARG A 110 -3.44 -3.53 -19.85
CA ARG A 110 -2.27 -3.64 -18.95
C ARG A 110 -2.65 -3.99 -17.52
N LEU A 111 -3.77 -3.49 -17.00
CA LEU A 111 -4.30 -3.93 -15.70
C LEU A 111 -4.62 -5.44 -15.68
N ALA A 112 -5.19 -5.96 -16.77
CA ALA A 112 -5.45 -7.39 -16.89
C ALA A 112 -4.13 -8.19 -16.88
N ALA A 113 -3.11 -7.74 -17.63
CA ALA A 113 -1.78 -8.34 -17.65
C ALA A 113 -1.12 -8.32 -16.25
N ILE A 114 -1.19 -7.20 -15.52
CA ILE A 114 -0.69 -7.12 -14.14
C ILE A 114 -1.39 -8.15 -13.23
N ARG A 115 -2.72 -8.27 -13.33
CA ARG A 115 -3.48 -9.25 -12.54
C ARG A 115 -3.08 -10.68 -12.86
N GLU A 116 -2.86 -11.00 -14.13
CA GLU A 116 -2.41 -12.32 -14.57
C GLU A 116 -1.01 -12.67 -14.04
N VAL A 117 -0.06 -11.74 -14.18
CA VAL A 117 1.35 -11.97 -13.85
C VAL A 117 1.60 -11.95 -12.33
N PHE A 118 1.03 -10.97 -11.62
CA PHE A 118 1.34 -10.72 -10.22
C PHE A 118 0.32 -11.31 -9.25
N PHE A 119 -0.87 -11.69 -9.71
CA PHE A 119 -1.89 -12.32 -8.87
C PHE A 119 -2.42 -13.65 -9.45
N PRO A 120 -1.54 -14.57 -9.92
CA PRO A 120 -1.96 -15.81 -10.59
C PRO A 120 -2.67 -16.79 -9.64
N ARG A 121 -2.49 -16.62 -8.33
CA ARG A 121 -3.13 -17.42 -7.27
C ARG A 121 -3.74 -16.51 -6.21
N PRO A 122 -4.90 -15.88 -6.47
CA PRO A 122 -5.52 -14.96 -5.53
C PRO A 122 -5.68 -15.58 -4.13
N GLY A 123 -5.38 -14.81 -3.09
CA GLY A 123 -5.38 -15.29 -1.69
C GLY A 123 -4.07 -15.92 -1.23
N TRP A 124 -3.01 -15.80 -2.01
CA TRP A 124 -1.64 -16.16 -1.65
C TRP A 124 -0.70 -15.00 -1.92
N THR A 125 0.27 -14.76 -1.04
CA THR A 125 1.34 -13.77 -1.28
C THR A 125 2.33 -14.26 -2.35
N LEU A 126 3.14 -13.35 -2.86
CA LEU A 126 4.33 -13.67 -3.65
C LEU A 126 5.49 -14.10 -2.74
N GLY A 127 6.66 -14.37 -3.34
CA GLY A 127 7.86 -14.84 -2.63
C GLY A 127 7.88 -16.36 -2.40
N GLN A 128 9.03 -16.88 -1.97
CA GLN A 128 9.28 -18.31 -1.83
C GLN A 128 8.48 -18.95 -0.69
N HIS A 129 8.39 -18.31 0.47
CA HIS A 129 7.61 -18.78 1.60
C HIS A 129 6.20 -18.17 1.62
N SER A 130 5.47 -18.29 0.51
CA SER A 130 4.12 -17.74 0.34
C SER A 130 3.15 -18.16 1.46
N VAL A 131 2.33 -17.22 1.93
CA VAL A 131 1.30 -17.44 2.96
C VAL A 131 -0.09 -17.06 2.44
N ARG A 132 -1.13 -17.58 3.12
CA ARG A 132 -2.52 -17.26 2.78
C ARG A 132 -2.91 -15.87 3.25
N VAL A 133 -3.64 -15.16 2.40
CA VAL A 133 -4.32 -13.89 2.68
C VAL A 133 -5.76 -13.97 2.19
N THR A 134 -6.62 -13.08 2.68
CA THR A 134 -7.97 -12.93 2.11
C THR A 134 -7.87 -12.01 0.90
N SER A 135 -8.33 -12.44 -0.28
CA SER A 135 -8.31 -11.61 -1.49
C SER A 135 -9.70 -11.12 -1.89
N GLY A 136 -9.73 -9.96 -2.56
CA GLY A 136 -10.90 -9.36 -3.19
C GLY A 136 -11.28 -9.99 -4.54
N VAL A 137 -10.80 -11.20 -4.85
CA VAL A 137 -11.09 -11.86 -6.14
C VAL A 137 -12.60 -12.03 -6.39
N GLY A 138 -13.40 -12.17 -5.33
CA GLY A 138 -14.86 -12.26 -5.42
C GLY A 138 -15.54 -10.99 -5.95
N THR A 139 -14.87 -9.83 -5.89
CA THR A 139 -15.33 -8.56 -6.48
C THR A 139 -14.58 -8.21 -7.77
N GLY A 140 -13.66 -9.07 -8.23
CA GLY A 140 -12.82 -8.82 -9.41
C GLY A 140 -11.52 -8.06 -9.13
N HIS A 141 -11.12 -7.91 -7.86
CA HIS A 141 -9.92 -7.17 -7.44
C HIS A 141 -8.99 -8.08 -6.64
N PRO A 142 -8.35 -9.08 -7.29
CA PRO A 142 -7.46 -10.03 -6.60
C PRO A 142 -6.28 -9.35 -5.88
N GLU A 143 -5.91 -8.15 -6.31
CA GLU A 143 -4.87 -7.31 -5.72
C GLU A 143 -5.24 -6.68 -4.38
N ASN A 144 -6.54 -6.52 -4.08
CA ASN A 144 -6.99 -6.06 -2.77
C ASN A 144 -6.91 -7.26 -1.81
N VAL A 145 -5.99 -7.21 -0.84
CA VAL A 145 -5.79 -8.30 0.12
C VAL A 145 -5.81 -7.82 1.56
N THR A 146 -6.32 -8.66 2.45
CA THR A 146 -6.36 -8.41 3.90
C THR A 146 -5.81 -9.60 4.68
N TYR A 147 -5.13 -9.33 5.79
CA TYR A 147 -4.57 -10.34 6.68
C TYR A 147 -4.37 -9.78 8.10
N ARG A 148 -4.05 -10.65 9.06
CA ARG A 148 -3.80 -10.27 10.46
C ARG A 148 -2.55 -10.97 10.96
N ARG A 149 -1.70 -10.25 11.71
CA ARG A 149 -0.50 -10.79 12.35
C ARG A 149 -0.11 -9.91 13.54
N ALA A 150 0.35 -10.50 14.65
CA ALA A 150 0.80 -9.75 15.84
C ALA A 150 -0.24 -8.72 16.32
N GLY A 151 -1.51 -9.11 16.37
CA GLY A 151 -2.60 -8.22 16.76
C GLY A 151 -2.84 -7.02 15.82
N VAL A 152 -2.23 -6.95 14.64
CA VAL A 152 -2.43 -5.87 13.66
C VAL A 152 -3.24 -6.39 12.47
N ALA A 153 -4.26 -5.64 12.06
CA ALA A 153 -4.99 -5.88 10.81
C ALA A 153 -4.28 -5.14 9.67
N PHE A 154 -4.04 -5.83 8.56
CA PHE A 154 -3.42 -5.27 7.38
C PHE A 154 -4.38 -5.30 6.19
N ALA A 155 -4.30 -4.28 5.36
CA ALA A 155 -4.91 -4.27 4.03
C ALA A 155 -3.94 -3.65 3.01
N ALA A 156 -3.65 -4.38 1.94
CA ALA A 156 -3.09 -3.78 0.72
C ALA A 156 -4.26 -3.50 -0.23
N VAL A 157 -4.39 -2.24 -0.64
CA VAL A 157 -5.53 -1.76 -1.43
C VAL A 157 -5.05 -0.99 -2.65
N HIS A 158 -5.71 -1.23 -3.77
CA HIS A 158 -5.33 -0.71 -5.07
C HIS A 158 -5.86 0.72 -5.27
N ILE A 159 -5.09 1.69 -4.75
CA ILE A 159 -5.27 3.13 -4.96
C ILE A 159 -3.99 3.63 -5.63
N VAL A 160 -4.15 4.24 -6.80
CA VAL A 160 -3.04 4.65 -7.66
C VAL A 160 -2.97 6.17 -7.79
N GLY A 161 -1.83 6.71 -8.19
CA GLY A 161 -1.61 8.11 -8.48
C GLY A 161 -2.52 8.64 -9.59
N SER A 162 -2.24 9.87 -10.03
CA SER A 162 -2.95 10.46 -11.16
C SER A 162 -4.49 10.52 -10.97
N ASN A 163 -4.91 11.06 -9.80
CA ASN A 163 -6.30 11.14 -9.35
C ASN A 163 -7.01 9.78 -9.29
N ASN A 164 -6.39 8.77 -8.67
CA ASN A 164 -6.90 7.40 -8.61
C ASN A 164 -7.11 6.77 -10.00
N GLY A 165 -6.30 7.18 -10.97
CA GLY A 165 -6.45 6.82 -12.38
C GLY A 165 -7.56 7.57 -13.12
N MET A 166 -8.03 8.73 -12.63
CA MET A 166 -8.98 9.62 -13.33
C MET A 166 -8.29 10.75 -14.12
N ALA A 167 -6.96 10.84 -14.14
CA ALA A 167 -6.29 11.74 -15.09
C ALA A 167 -6.59 11.31 -16.54
N PRO A 168 -6.96 12.23 -17.46
CA PRO A 168 -7.27 11.87 -18.85
C PRO A 168 -6.10 11.19 -19.56
N TRP A 169 -6.38 10.11 -20.28
CA TRP A 169 -5.37 9.42 -21.07
C TRP A 169 -4.94 10.24 -22.30
N THR A 170 -3.75 9.94 -22.82
CA THR A 170 -3.18 10.62 -23.99
C THR A 170 -4.17 10.67 -25.15
N GLY A 171 -4.42 11.89 -25.66
CA GLY A 171 -5.37 12.13 -26.75
C GLY A 171 -6.81 12.43 -26.28
N SER A 172 -7.08 12.40 -24.98
CA SER A 172 -8.37 12.75 -24.39
C SER A 172 -8.25 14.01 -23.51
N THR A 173 -9.35 14.78 -23.39
CA THR A 173 -9.44 15.95 -22.50
C THR A 173 -10.20 15.64 -21.20
N ALA A 174 -10.77 14.45 -21.10
CA ALA A 174 -11.51 13.94 -19.94
C ALA A 174 -11.36 12.42 -19.89
N PRO A 175 -11.64 11.78 -18.74
CA PRO A 175 -11.62 10.32 -18.64
C PRO A 175 -12.59 9.65 -19.59
N THR A 176 -12.21 8.50 -20.14
CA THR A 176 -13.11 7.70 -20.96
C THR A 176 -14.22 7.06 -20.10
N PRO A 177 -15.37 6.69 -20.68
CA PRO A 177 -16.39 5.95 -19.95
C PRO A 177 -15.88 4.65 -19.30
N GLU A 178 -14.97 3.95 -19.98
CA GLU A 178 -14.35 2.71 -19.52
C GLU A 178 -13.39 2.95 -18.36
N GLN A 179 -12.55 3.98 -18.45
CA GLN A 179 -11.69 4.44 -17.36
C GLN A 179 -12.52 4.78 -16.12
N ALA A 180 -13.56 5.60 -16.29
CA ALA A 180 -14.43 5.98 -15.18
C ALA A 180 -15.19 4.77 -14.59
N ALA A 181 -15.55 3.78 -15.40
CA ALA A 181 -16.18 2.55 -14.92
C ALA A 181 -15.23 1.67 -14.10
N GLU A 182 -13.98 1.52 -14.55
CA GLU A 182 -12.91 0.85 -13.81
C GLU A 182 -12.72 1.52 -12.44
N VAL A 183 -12.50 2.83 -12.43
CA VAL A 183 -12.21 3.60 -11.20
C VAL A 183 -13.37 3.46 -10.22
N ARG A 184 -14.63 3.56 -10.67
CA ARG A 184 -15.81 3.35 -9.82
C ARG A 184 -15.81 1.96 -9.19
N GLY A 185 -15.58 0.91 -9.98
CA GLY A 185 -15.57 -0.48 -9.51
C GLY A 185 -14.46 -0.75 -8.50
N ARG A 186 -13.23 -0.30 -8.80
CA ARG A 186 -12.08 -0.43 -7.91
C ARG A 186 -12.22 0.39 -6.64
N THR A 187 -12.72 1.63 -6.74
CA THR A 187 -13.00 2.47 -5.56
C THR A 187 -14.01 1.82 -4.62
N ALA A 188 -15.10 1.26 -5.16
CA ALA A 188 -16.08 0.54 -4.35
C ALA A 188 -15.48 -0.68 -3.63
N ALA A 189 -14.68 -1.48 -4.34
CA ALA A 189 -14.00 -2.64 -3.74
C ALA A 189 -12.96 -2.24 -2.69
N THR A 190 -12.21 -1.17 -2.92
CA THR A 190 -11.24 -0.63 -1.96
C THR A 190 -11.93 -0.11 -0.70
N VAL A 191 -12.99 0.69 -0.85
CA VAL A 191 -13.80 1.17 0.29
C VAL A 191 -14.36 0.01 1.11
N GLN A 192 -14.89 -1.03 0.44
CA GLN A 192 -15.37 -2.22 1.14
C GLN A 192 -14.24 -2.95 1.88
N SER A 193 -13.07 -3.11 1.26
CA SER A 193 -11.91 -3.76 1.88
C SER A 193 -11.44 -3.01 3.14
N ILE A 194 -11.44 -1.67 3.10
CA ILE A 194 -11.11 -0.83 4.25
C ILE A 194 -12.14 -1.03 5.36
N HIS A 195 -13.44 -0.91 5.07
CA HIS A 195 -14.51 -1.17 6.03
C HIS A 195 -14.37 -2.56 6.68
N ASP A 196 -14.21 -3.62 5.87
CA ASP A 196 -14.08 -5.00 6.35
C ASP A 196 -12.85 -5.18 7.25
N THR A 197 -11.75 -4.54 6.92
CA THR A 197 -10.49 -4.60 7.68
C THR A 197 -10.69 -4.01 9.06
N PHE A 198 -11.26 -2.82 9.13
CA PHE A 198 -11.53 -2.12 10.38
C PHE A 198 -12.61 -2.81 11.22
N ASP A 199 -13.65 -3.33 10.59
CA ASP A 199 -14.70 -4.13 11.23
C ASP A 199 -14.14 -5.40 11.89
N LYS A 200 -13.29 -6.14 11.15
CA LYS A 200 -12.57 -7.29 11.70
C LYS A 200 -11.62 -6.86 12.82
N ALA A 201 -10.92 -5.74 12.66
CA ALA A 201 -10.00 -5.22 13.68
C ALA A 201 -10.73 -4.92 14.99
N ARG A 202 -11.90 -4.26 14.94
CA ARG A 202 -12.75 -4.01 16.12
C ARG A 202 -13.24 -5.32 16.76
N ARG A 203 -13.80 -6.24 15.96
CA ARG A 203 -14.32 -7.53 16.46
C ARG A 203 -13.23 -8.39 17.11
N ASN A 204 -12.01 -8.33 16.58
CA ASN A 204 -10.89 -9.12 17.08
C ASN A 204 -10.06 -8.38 18.14
N HIS A 205 -10.44 -7.16 18.52
CA HIS A 205 -9.68 -6.31 19.45
C HIS A 205 -8.21 -6.12 19.02
N ASN A 206 -7.98 -5.96 17.71
CA ASN A 206 -6.67 -5.69 17.17
C ASN A 206 -6.08 -4.39 17.75
N LYS A 207 -4.76 -4.36 17.89
CA LYS A 207 -3.99 -3.26 18.44
C LYS A 207 -3.82 -2.11 17.46
N ALA A 208 -3.70 -2.42 16.16
CA ALA A 208 -3.56 -1.43 15.11
C ALA A 208 -4.21 -1.90 13.80
N VAL A 209 -4.39 -0.94 12.89
CA VAL A 209 -4.66 -1.19 11.47
C VAL A 209 -3.50 -0.60 10.65
N ALA A 210 -3.02 -1.32 9.65
CA ALA A 210 -2.03 -0.85 8.68
C ALA A 210 -2.56 -1.00 7.26
N LEU A 211 -2.60 0.10 6.52
CA LEU A 211 -3.02 0.17 5.13
C LEU A 211 -1.78 0.36 4.25
N LEU A 212 -1.69 -0.40 3.16
CA LEU A 212 -0.63 -0.31 2.15
C LEU A 212 -1.28 0.06 0.83
N THR A 213 -0.77 1.10 0.19
CA THR A 213 -1.29 1.61 -1.09
C THR A 213 -0.16 2.26 -1.88
N GLN A 214 -0.33 2.52 -3.17
CA GLN A 214 0.64 3.31 -3.92
C GLN A 214 0.42 4.81 -3.68
N ALA A 215 -0.77 5.33 -3.98
CA ALA A 215 -1.03 6.76 -4.10
C ALA A 215 -0.69 7.58 -2.84
N ASP A 216 -0.02 8.73 -3.03
CA ASP A 216 0.13 9.77 -2.02
C ASP A 216 -1.06 10.75 -2.11
N MET A 217 -2.14 10.40 -1.41
CA MET A 217 -3.35 11.24 -1.33
C MET A 217 -3.14 12.54 -0.53
N PHE A 218 -1.96 12.77 0.04
CA PHE A 218 -1.64 13.90 0.90
C PHE A 218 -0.26 14.49 0.57
N ASP A 219 0.11 14.47 -0.72
CA ASP A 219 1.45 14.83 -1.17
C ASP A 219 1.79 16.29 -0.78
N PRO A 220 2.71 16.50 0.17
CA PRO A 220 3.08 17.85 0.62
C PRO A 220 4.00 18.57 -0.38
N THR A 221 4.48 17.89 -1.42
CA THR A 221 5.40 18.44 -2.42
C THR A 221 4.66 19.17 -3.56
N VAL A 222 3.38 18.85 -3.77
CA VAL A 222 2.54 19.51 -4.76
C VAL A 222 2.15 20.90 -4.28
N LYS A 223 2.75 21.91 -4.89
CA LYS A 223 2.37 23.31 -4.69
C LYS A 223 1.03 23.56 -5.37
N ASP A 224 0.10 24.17 -4.64
CA ASP A 224 -1.22 24.58 -5.14
C ASP A 224 -2.09 23.40 -5.64
N ALA A 225 -2.14 22.32 -4.86
CA ALA A 225 -3.03 21.18 -5.13
C ALA A 225 -4.48 21.66 -5.38
N ALA A 226 -5.04 21.28 -6.54
CA ALA A 226 -6.41 21.60 -6.90
C ALA A 226 -7.31 20.39 -6.65
N PHE A 227 -8.45 20.58 -5.98
CA PHE A 227 -9.35 19.47 -5.64
C PHE A 227 -9.82 18.66 -6.86
N ALA A 228 -9.93 19.28 -8.04
CA ALA A 228 -10.29 18.59 -9.28
C ALA A 228 -9.29 17.50 -9.70
N ASP A 229 -8.03 17.59 -9.25
CA ASP A 229 -6.98 16.60 -9.52
C ASP A 229 -6.90 15.51 -8.42
N TYR A 230 -7.77 15.58 -7.41
CA TYR A 230 -7.78 14.68 -6.25
C TYR A 230 -9.19 14.18 -5.85
N ASP A 231 -10.23 14.61 -6.56
CA ASP A 231 -11.63 14.35 -6.19
C ASP A 231 -11.98 12.86 -6.16
N ALA A 232 -11.32 12.04 -6.98
CA ALA A 232 -11.49 10.60 -7.00
C ALA A 232 -10.95 9.91 -5.74
N PHE A 233 -10.04 10.56 -5.00
CA PHE A 233 -9.57 10.08 -3.70
C PHE A 233 -10.54 10.41 -2.56
N GLN A 234 -11.41 11.41 -2.72
CA GLN A 234 -12.32 11.87 -1.65
C GLN A 234 -13.11 10.73 -0.96
N PRO A 235 -13.79 9.81 -1.67
CA PRO A 235 -14.51 8.73 -1.01
C PRO A 235 -13.59 7.82 -0.19
N ILE A 236 -12.37 7.57 -0.66
CA ILE A 236 -11.39 6.72 0.00
C ILE A 236 -10.83 7.41 1.25
N VAL A 237 -10.38 8.66 1.12
CA VAL A 237 -9.87 9.47 2.24
C VAL A 237 -10.95 9.61 3.32
N ARG A 238 -12.21 9.83 2.93
CA ARG A 238 -13.33 9.88 3.87
C ARG A 238 -13.56 8.57 4.59
N THR A 239 -13.53 7.44 3.88
CA THR A 239 -13.64 6.12 4.50
C THR A 239 -12.50 5.88 5.50
N ILE A 240 -11.25 6.20 5.15
CA ILE A 240 -10.10 6.06 6.06
C ILE A 240 -10.28 6.95 7.29
N ALA A 241 -10.70 8.22 7.10
CA ALA A 241 -10.93 9.15 8.20
C ALA A 241 -12.01 8.66 9.17
N ASP A 242 -13.17 8.28 8.64
CA ASP A 242 -14.33 7.84 9.41
C ASP A 242 -14.03 6.53 10.17
N GLU A 243 -13.32 5.59 9.54
CA GLU A 243 -12.91 4.34 10.18
C GLU A 243 -11.84 4.55 11.24
N SER A 244 -10.86 5.41 10.96
CA SER A 244 -9.79 5.75 11.92
C SER A 244 -10.38 6.42 13.17
N ALA A 245 -11.28 7.39 13.00
CA ALA A 245 -11.94 8.08 14.12
C ALA A 245 -12.80 7.14 15.00
N ARG A 246 -13.23 5.98 14.47
CA ARG A 246 -14.02 4.97 15.19
C ARG A 246 -13.18 3.81 15.73
N PHE A 247 -11.91 3.74 15.38
CA PHE A 247 -11.01 2.70 15.84
C PHE A 247 -10.18 3.21 17.02
N SER A 248 -10.15 2.47 18.12
CA SER A 248 -9.49 2.90 19.36
C SER A 248 -7.96 2.83 19.31
N GLY A 249 -7.39 2.09 18.35
CA GLY A 249 -5.94 1.93 18.18
C GLY A 249 -5.34 2.89 17.15
N PRO A 250 -4.01 2.94 17.03
CA PRO A 250 -3.33 3.63 15.94
C PRO A 250 -3.65 3.01 14.58
N VAL A 251 -3.69 3.86 13.57
CA VAL A 251 -3.83 3.50 12.16
C VAL A 251 -2.58 3.99 11.42
N TYR A 252 -2.01 3.12 10.59
CA TYR A 252 -0.83 3.42 9.79
C TYR A 252 -1.19 3.34 8.31
N LEU A 253 -0.81 4.37 7.53
CA LEU A 253 -0.92 4.39 6.08
C LEU A 253 0.48 4.42 5.48
N PHE A 254 0.85 3.37 4.76
CA PHE A 254 2.09 3.31 4.00
C PHE A 254 1.80 3.57 2.53
N ASN A 255 2.47 4.56 1.94
CA ASN A 255 2.35 4.91 0.53
C ASN A 255 3.71 5.18 -0.15
N GLY A 256 3.68 5.20 -1.48
CA GLY A 256 4.77 5.59 -2.36
C GLY A 256 4.45 6.91 -3.07
N ASP A 257 4.51 6.92 -4.41
CA ASP A 257 3.99 7.93 -5.35
C ASP A 257 4.77 9.25 -5.35
N SER A 258 4.87 9.95 -4.22
CA SER A 258 5.59 11.23 -4.14
C SER A 258 7.12 11.08 -4.06
N HIS A 259 7.62 9.83 -4.02
CA HIS A 259 9.04 9.43 -4.05
C HIS A 259 9.93 10.00 -2.94
N ALA A 260 9.39 10.73 -1.97
CA ALA A 260 10.15 11.38 -0.92
C ALA A 260 9.65 10.92 0.44
N TYR A 261 10.57 10.44 1.28
CA TYR A 261 10.22 10.01 2.62
C TYR A 261 9.51 11.13 3.40
N ASN A 262 8.35 10.77 3.94
CA ASN A 262 7.59 11.62 4.84
C ASN A 262 6.99 10.76 5.96
N SER A 263 6.82 11.36 7.13
CA SER A 263 6.15 10.73 8.27
C SER A 263 5.35 11.79 9.00
N ASP A 264 4.03 11.78 8.81
CA ASP A 264 3.13 12.82 9.32
C ASP A 264 1.80 12.24 9.82
N LYS A 265 0.89 13.15 10.19
CA LYS A 265 -0.49 12.85 10.55
C LYS A 265 -1.41 13.65 9.63
N PRO A 266 -1.74 13.14 8.45
CA PRO A 266 -2.35 13.96 7.39
C PRO A 266 -3.75 14.45 7.76
N LEU A 267 -4.43 13.79 8.70
CA LEU A 267 -5.79 14.13 9.14
C LEU A 267 -5.85 14.54 10.62
N ASP A 268 -4.75 15.05 11.18
CA ASP A 268 -4.75 15.60 12.54
C ASP A 268 -5.59 16.89 12.64
N THR A 269 -5.93 17.28 13.85
CA THR A 269 -6.69 18.50 14.14
C THR A 269 -5.96 19.73 13.56
N GLY A 270 -6.66 20.49 12.71
CA GLY A 270 -6.12 21.67 12.07
C GLY A 270 -5.37 21.41 10.75
N SER A 271 -5.26 20.16 10.31
CA SER A 271 -4.71 19.84 8.99
C SER A 271 -5.54 20.47 7.86
N THR A 272 -4.87 21.04 6.87
CA THR A 272 -5.49 21.59 5.65
C THR A 272 -6.17 20.51 4.80
N TRP A 273 -5.73 19.25 4.92
CA TRP A 273 -6.35 18.13 4.22
C TRP A 273 -7.78 17.84 4.70
N LEU A 274 -8.14 18.26 5.92
CA LEU A 274 -9.50 18.13 6.42
C LEU A 274 -10.47 18.97 5.59
N SER A 275 -10.15 20.25 5.35
CA SER A 275 -10.98 21.11 4.52
C SER A 275 -10.89 20.74 3.04
N PHE A 276 -9.69 20.37 2.55
CA PHE A 276 -9.46 19.96 1.18
C PHE A 276 -10.36 18.78 0.76
N TYR A 277 -10.45 17.74 1.58
CA TYR A 277 -11.29 16.56 1.30
C TYR A 277 -12.70 16.64 1.90
N GLY A 278 -13.03 17.69 2.68
CA GLY A 278 -14.33 17.82 3.34
C GLY A 278 -14.53 16.85 4.50
N ILE A 279 -13.46 16.51 5.22
CA ILE A 279 -13.47 15.60 6.38
C ILE A 279 -13.93 16.37 7.62
N LYS A 280 -14.99 15.86 8.26
CA LYS A 280 -15.65 16.53 9.40
C LYS A 280 -15.01 16.22 10.75
N ALA A 281 -14.58 14.98 10.95
CA ALA A 281 -13.94 14.53 12.17
C ALA A 281 -12.47 14.25 11.89
N ALA A 282 -11.57 14.91 12.62
CA ALA A 282 -10.16 14.63 12.55
C ALA A 282 -9.86 13.18 12.98
N ALA A 283 -8.81 12.61 12.42
CA ALA A 283 -8.31 11.27 12.75
C ALA A 283 -6.86 11.38 13.27
N PRO A 284 -6.65 11.89 14.50
CA PRO A 284 -5.31 12.11 15.07
C PRO A 284 -4.53 10.81 15.34
N ASN A 285 -5.21 9.66 15.27
CA ASN A 285 -4.61 8.32 15.36
C ASN A 285 -4.15 7.76 14.01
N LEU A 286 -4.39 8.45 12.90
CA LEU A 286 -3.84 8.11 11.58
C LEU A 286 -2.45 8.73 11.42
N SER A 287 -1.44 7.88 11.38
CA SER A 287 -0.09 8.24 10.95
C SER A 287 0.15 7.74 9.53
N ARG A 288 0.80 8.54 8.71
CA ARG A 288 1.20 8.17 7.35
C ARG A 288 2.72 8.10 7.25
N VAL A 289 3.23 7.14 6.49
CA VAL A 289 4.63 7.04 6.12
C VAL A 289 4.73 6.86 4.61
N THR A 290 5.27 7.87 3.93
CA THR A 290 5.67 7.74 2.52
C THR A 290 7.08 7.18 2.44
N VAL A 291 7.33 6.19 1.60
CA VAL A 291 8.67 5.64 1.36
C VAL A 291 9.47 6.48 0.36
N ASP A 292 10.80 6.43 0.46
CA ASP A 292 11.66 6.99 -0.60
C ASP A 292 11.55 6.13 -1.86
N GLY A 293 11.48 6.77 -3.02
CA GLY A 293 11.20 6.13 -4.31
C GLY A 293 12.00 6.74 -5.45
N SER A 294 11.89 6.19 -6.66
CA SER A 294 12.58 6.72 -7.84
C SER A 294 14.08 6.92 -7.54
N SER A 295 14.68 8.06 -7.91
CA SER A 295 16.07 8.39 -7.60
C SER A 295 16.40 8.49 -6.10
N ASN A 296 15.40 8.66 -5.23
CA ASN A 296 15.59 8.72 -3.77
C ASN A 296 15.58 7.35 -3.11
N GLY A 297 15.10 6.31 -3.83
CA GLY A 297 14.94 4.91 -3.40
C GLY A 297 16.25 4.21 -3.04
N THR A 298 16.92 4.71 -2.01
CA THR A 298 18.25 4.33 -1.54
C THR A 298 18.19 3.55 -0.22
N ASN A 299 16.99 3.22 0.23
CA ASN A 299 16.71 2.50 1.45
C ASN A 299 15.41 1.70 1.35
N TYR A 300 15.23 0.73 2.23
CA TYR A 300 13.91 0.18 2.55
C TYR A 300 13.48 0.65 3.93
N LEU A 301 12.17 0.71 4.16
CA LEU A 301 11.62 0.96 5.47
C LEU A 301 11.54 -0.35 6.27
N LYS A 302 12.27 -0.47 7.37
CA LYS A 302 12.19 -1.59 8.30
C LYS A 302 11.18 -1.25 9.39
N VAL A 303 10.04 -1.95 9.40
CA VAL A 303 8.93 -1.68 10.33
C VAL A 303 8.77 -2.83 11.31
N THR A 304 8.91 -2.54 12.61
CA THR A 304 8.76 -3.52 13.68
C THR A 304 7.42 -3.33 14.39
N VAL A 305 6.68 -4.42 14.54
CA VAL A 305 5.41 -4.50 15.27
C VAL A 305 5.67 -4.94 16.71
N HIS A 306 5.19 -4.15 17.65
CA HIS A 306 5.29 -4.34 19.10
C HIS A 306 3.88 -4.53 19.69
N PRO A 307 3.29 -5.73 19.62
CA PRO A 307 1.89 -5.96 19.99
C PRO A 307 1.54 -5.63 21.45
N GLY A 308 2.54 -5.60 22.34
CA GLY A 308 2.39 -5.24 23.75
C GLY A 308 2.70 -3.78 24.09
N SER A 309 3.04 -2.94 23.10
CA SER A 309 3.43 -1.53 23.29
C SER A 309 2.30 -0.56 22.94
N GLU A 310 2.28 0.61 23.59
CA GLU A 310 1.43 1.73 23.17
C GLU A 310 1.82 2.23 21.76
N GLN A 311 3.12 2.21 21.46
CA GLN A 311 3.63 2.43 20.12
C GLN A 311 3.68 1.09 19.37
N VAL A 312 2.56 0.73 18.74
CA VAL A 312 2.38 -0.59 18.11
C VAL A 312 3.34 -0.80 16.94
N LEU A 313 3.63 0.22 16.13
CA LEU A 313 4.64 0.17 15.08
C LEU A 313 5.74 1.20 15.32
N THR A 314 7.00 0.78 15.10
CA THR A 314 8.18 1.64 14.96
C THR A 314 8.84 1.35 13.62
N TRP A 315 9.50 2.34 13.02
CA TRP A 315 10.20 2.13 11.76
C TRP A 315 11.51 2.89 11.67
N THR A 316 12.41 2.37 10.86
CA THR A 316 13.68 3.00 10.48
C THR A 316 13.91 2.86 8.98
N ARG A 317 14.61 3.82 8.39
CA ARG A 317 15.12 3.68 7.02
C ARG A 317 16.45 2.95 7.07
N VAL A 318 16.57 1.85 6.33
CA VAL A 318 17.80 1.05 6.24
C VAL A 318 18.42 1.28 4.87
N PRO A 319 19.57 1.99 4.78
CA PRO A 319 20.23 2.25 3.50
C PRO A 319 20.63 0.97 2.78
N PHE A 320 20.46 0.96 1.46
CA PHE A 320 21.08 -0.04 0.61
C PHE A 320 22.61 0.13 0.61
N ALA A 321 23.34 -0.97 0.71
CA ALA A 321 24.78 -0.97 1.00
C ALA A 321 25.66 -1.42 -0.19
N PHE A 322 25.15 -1.33 -1.42
CA PHE A 322 25.79 -1.81 -2.64
C PHE A 322 25.97 -0.73 -3.70
#